data_AF-A0A7V0QTE8-F1
#
_entry.id   AF-A0A7V0QTE8-F1
#
_cell.length_a   1.000
_cell.length_b   1.000
_cell.length_c   1.000
_cell.angle_alpha   90.00
_cell.angle_beta   90.00
_cell.angle_gamma   90.00
#
_symmetry.space_group_name_H-M   'P 1'
#
loop_
_entity.id
_entity.type
_entity.pdbx_description
1 polymer ?
#
loop_
_entity_poly.entity_id
_entity_poly.type
_entity_poly.pdbx_seq_one_letter_code
_entity_poly.pdbx_strand_id
1 'polypeptide(L)'
;LKEIIDIKHGGIEKWGFKVIYLGTSVPPKKVIDAAIEVGAKVVLASTTVTHGNVHRINLKKLNQIAIEKGVRDKLLIIGGGTQLSDEIKDECGIDAAFGRGTKGIDVASFIIRKLLERNKY
;
A
#
# COMPACT_ATOMS: atom_id res chain seq x y z
N LEU A 1 -4.37 -5.01 -9.50
CA LEU A 1 -3.01 -4.65 -9.02
C LEU A 1 -2.04 -4.44 -10.17
N LYS A 2 -1.90 -5.38 -11.13
CA LYS A 2 -1.06 -5.20 -12.32
C LYS A 2 -1.37 -3.90 -13.08
N GLU A 3 -2.63 -3.52 -13.25
CA GLU A 3 -2.97 -2.24 -13.92
C GLU A 3 -2.51 -0.97 -13.18
N ILE A 4 -2.35 -1.02 -11.86
CA ILE A 4 -1.85 0.11 -11.05
C ILE A 4 -0.31 0.16 -11.04
N ILE A 5 0.34 -0.96 -11.31
CA ILE A 5 1.81 -1.11 -11.30
C ILE A 5 2.39 -0.92 -12.70
N ASP A 6 1.79 -1.59 -13.69
CA ASP A 6 2.34 -1.82 -15.02
C ASP A 6 2.33 -0.56 -15.91
N ILE A 7 3.49 -0.25 -16.48
CA ILE A 7 3.71 0.85 -17.44
C ILE A 7 2.76 0.81 -18.65
N LYS A 8 2.29 -0.39 -19.07
CA LYS A 8 1.35 -0.53 -20.21
C LYS A 8 -0.06 0.00 -19.93
N HIS A 9 -0.46 0.14 -18.67
CA HIS A 9 -1.79 0.63 -18.28
C HIS A 9 -1.73 1.98 -17.53
N GLY A 10 -0.57 2.67 -17.56
CA GLY A 10 -0.39 3.94 -16.86
C GLY A 10 -0.19 3.78 -15.34
N GLY A 11 0.37 2.64 -14.93
CA GLY A 11 0.75 2.38 -13.55
C GLY A 11 1.87 3.29 -13.03
N ILE A 12 2.15 3.20 -11.74
CA ILE A 12 3.10 4.09 -11.04
C ILE A 12 4.52 4.04 -11.63
N GLU A 13 4.92 2.95 -12.30
CA GLU A 13 6.23 2.84 -12.97
C GLU A 13 6.45 3.94 -14.02
N LYS A 14 5.37 4.40 -14.68
CA LYS A 14 5.43 5.50 -15.65
C LYS A 14 5.93 6.81 -15.02
N TRP A 15 5.77 6.97 -13.71
CA TRP A 15 6.10 8.18 -12.97
C TRP A 15 7.45 8.05 -12.22
N GLY A 16 8.28 7.07 -12.57
CA GLY A 16 9.62 6.88 -12.00
C GLY A 16 9.67 6.05 -10.72
N PHE A 17 8.57 5.41 -10.32
CA PHE A 17 8.56 4.50 -9.19
C PHE A 17 9.22 3.17 -9.55
N LYS A 18 10.24 2.77 -8.79
CA LYS A 18 10.75 1.40 -8.82
C LYS A 18 9.80 0.51 -8.02
N VAL A 19 9.17 -0.46 -8.69
CA VAL A 19 8.22 -1.38 -8.05
C VAL A 19 8.85 -2.76 -7.88
N ILE A 20 8.71 -3.30 -6.67
CA ILE A 20 9.06 -4.69 -6.37
C ILE A 20 7.77 -5.45 -6.15
N TYR A 21 7.43 -6.33 -7.10
CA TYR A 21 6.22 -7.12 -7.04
C TYR A 21 6.49 -8.46 -6.36
N LEU A 22 5.87 -8.67 -5.19
CA LEU A 22 6.04 -9.89 -4.38
C LEU A 22 5.11 -11.05 -4.78
N GLY A 23 4.22 -10.84 -5.77
CA GLY A 23 3.25 -11.86 -6.19
C GLY A 23 1.88 -11.73 -5.52
N THR A 24 1.13 -12.84 -5.53
CA THR A 24 -0.19 -12.99 -4.90
C THR A 24 -0.10 -13.88 -3.66
N SER A 25 -1.05 -13.77 -2.73
CA SER A 25 -1.10 -14.58 -1.51
C SER A 25 0.15 -14.43 -0.62
N VAL A 26 0.71 -13.22 -0.59
CA VAL A 26 1.88 -12.89 0.23
C VAL A 26 1.42 -12.57 1.66
N PRO A 27 1.98 -13.24 2.70
CA PRO A 27 1.65 -12.92 4.09
C PRO A 27 2.07 -11.49 4.48
N PRO A 28 1.31 -10.77 5.33
CA PRO A 28 1.64 -9.41 5.75
C PRO A 28 3.08 -9.23 6.27
N LYS A 29 3.57 -10.20 7.06
CA LYS A 29 4.94 -10.21 7.58
C LYS A 29 5.99 -10.14 6.47
N LYS A 30 5.83 -10.99 5.45
CA LYS A 30 6.76 -11.05 4.31
C LYS A 30 6.76 -9.74 3.51
N VAL A 31 5.61 -9.07 3.42
CA VAL A 31 5.52 -7.76 2.76
C VAL A 31 6.34 -6.70 3.49
N ILE A 32 6.19 -6.61 4.83
CA ILE A 32 6.94 -5.63 5.63
C ILE A 32 8.44 -5.99 5.66
N ASP A 33 8.79 -7.27 5.81
CA ASP A 33 10.19 -7.72 5.80
C ASP A 33 10.88 -7.35 4.48
N ALA A 34 10.24 -7.63 3.34
CA ALA A 34 10.77 -7.26 2.04
C ALA A 34 10.86 -5.74 1.87
N ALA A 35 9.88 -4.97 2.35
CA ALA A 35 9.91 -3.52 2.29
C ALA A 35 11.12 -2.94 3.06
N ILE A 36 11.47 -3.52 4.21
CA ILE A 36 12.64 -3.12 5.00
C ILE A 36 13.93 -3.49 4.28
N GLU A 37 14.05 -4.74 3.81
CA GLU A 37 15.25 -5.26 3.14
C GLU A 37 15.66 -4.40 1.94
N VAL A 38 14.68 -3.95 1.16
CA VAL A 38 14.92 -3.18 -0.06
C VAL A 38 14.87 -1.66 0.17
N GLY A 39 14.69 -1.22 1.41
CA GLY A 39 14.59 0.20 1.77
C GLY A 39 13.40 0.93 1.13
N ALA A 40 12.29 0.21 0.91
CA ALA A 40 11.08 0.78 0.33
C ALA A 40 10.51 1.91 1.21
N LYS A 41 9.88 2.89 0.58
CA LYS A 41 9.15 3.97 1.26
C LYS A 41 7.64 3.75 1.29
N VAL A 42 7.15 2.85 0.43
CA VAL A 42 5.73 2.62 0.20
C VAL A 42 5.46 1.13 0.07
N VAL A 43 4.40 0.67 0.73
CA VAL A 43 3.82 -0.67 0.59
C VAL A 43 2.43 -0.53 -0.01
N LEU A 44 2.22 -1.17 -1.15
CA LEU A 44 0.92 -1.26 -1.82
C LEU A 44 0.39 -2.69 -1.67
N ALA A 45 -0.69 -2.86 -0.91
CA ALA A 45 -1.29 -4.16 -0.63
C ALA A 45 -2.67 -4.28 -1.29
N SER A 46 -2.82 -5.24 -2.23
CA SER A 46 -4.12 -5.52 -2.83
C SER A 46 -4.90 -6.54 -2.01
N THR A 47 -6.16 -6.25 -1.71
CA THR A 47 -7.07 -7.16 -1.03
C THR A 47 -8.37 -7.27 -1.82
N THR A 48 -8.49 -8.35 -2.61
CA THR A 48 -9.71 -8.64 -3.39
C THR A 48 -10.66 -9.57 -2.65
N VAL A 49 -10.13 -10.47 -1.81
CA VAL A 49 -10.95 -11.40 -1.02
C VAL A 49 -11.44 -10.70 0.24
N THR A 50 -12.75 -10.53 0.34
CA THR A 50 -13.38 -9.77 1.41
C THR A 50 -14.21 -10.62 2.37
N HIS A 51 -14.52 -11.86 1.98
CA HIS A 51 -15.21 -12.83 2.82
C HIS A 51 -14.51 -12.97 4.19
N GLY A 52 -15.30 -12.95 5.27
CA GLY A 52 -14.77 -13.04 6.64
C GLY A 52 -13.88 -11.87 7.08
N ASN A 53 -14.01 -10.69 6.46
CA ASN A 53 -13.24 -9.49 6.79
C ASN A 53 -11.70 -9.65 6.67
N VAL A 54 -11.24 -10.65 5.91
CA VAL A 54 -9.82 -10.98 5.75
C VAL A 54 -9.00 -9.79 5.23
N HIS A 55 -9.58 -8.98 4.34
CA HIS A 55 -8.98 -7.73 3.87
C HIS A 55 -8.60 -6.78 5.01
N ARG A 56 -9.50 -6.55 5.98
CA ARG A 56 -9.25 -5.68 7.15
C ARG A 56 -8.22 -6.30 8.08
N ILE A 57 -8.34 -7.60 8.35
CA ILE A 57 -7.40 -8.33 9.21
C ILE A 57 -5.97 -8.22 8.66
N ASN A 58 -5.79 -8.38 7.35
CA ASN A 58 -4.47 -8.29 6.73
C ASN A 58 -3.91 -6.86 6.74
N LEU A 59 -4.75 -5.85 6.47
CA LEU A 59 -4.32 -4.45 6.52
C LEU A 59 -3.93 -4.02 7.94
N LYS A 60 -4.72 -4.39 8.96
CA LYS A 60 -4.36 -4.19 10.38
C LYS A 60 -3.04 -4.87 10.72
N LYS A 61 -2.83 -6.11 10.27
CA LYS A 61 -1.58 -6.83 10.49
C LYS A 61 -0.38 -6.15 9.83
N LEU A 62 -0.53 -5.58 8.64
CA LEU A 62 0.56 -4.81 8.00
C LEU A 62 0.97 -3.62 8.87
N ASN A 63 0.00 -2.85 9.36
CA ASN A 63 0.25 -1.72 10.25
C ASN A 63 0.91 -2.18 11.55
N GLN A 64 0.36 -3.20 12.20
CA GLN A 64 0.87 -3.74 13.46
C GLN A 64 2.33 -4.20 13.33
N ILE A 65 2.66 -4.96 12.28
CA ILE A 65 4.01 -5.46 12.05
C ILE A 65 4.97 -4.30 11.75
N ALA A 66 4.51 -3.27 11.05
CA ALA A 66 5.32 -2.07 10.80
C ALA A 66 5.61 -1.28 12.10
N ILE A 67 4.66 -1.23 13.03
CA ILE A 67 4.85 -0.63 14.36
C ILE A 67 5.83 -1.47 15.18
N GLU A 68 5.63 -2.78 15.25
CA GLU A 68 6.50 -3.71 15.99
C GLU A 68 7.96 -3.67 15.50
N LYS A 69 8.17 -3.41 14.20
CA LYS A 69 9.50 -3.27 13.61
C LYS A 69 10.05 -1.84 13.65
N GLY A 70 9.31 -0.87 14.20
CA GLY A 70 9.75 0.52 14.32
C GLY A 70 9.89 1.26 12.98
N VAL A 71 9.15 0.82 11.95
CA VAL A 71 9.22 1.36 10.58
C VAL A 71 7.94 2.03 10.13
N ARG A 72 6.89 2.06 10.96
CA ARG A 72 5.58 2.62 10.61
C ARG A 72 5.65 4.09 10.15
N ASP A 73 6.49 4.90 10.79
CA ASP A 73 6.66 6.32 10.44
C ASP A 73 7.48 6.51 9.15
N LYS A 74 8.29 5.50 8.78
CA LYS A 74 9.17 5.52 7.60
C LYS A 74 8.52 4.90 6.37
N LEU A 75 7.44 4.13 6.56
CA LEU A 75 6.68 3.46 5.51
C LEU A 75 5.31 4.11 5.34
N LEU A 76 4.90 4.28 4.08
CA LEU A 76 3.51 4.54 3.70
C LEU A 76 2.84 3.19 3.38
N ILE A 77 1.76 2.85 4.06
CA ILE A 77 0.99 1.64 3.83
C ILE A 77 -0.32 2.02 3.13
N ILE A 78 -0.55 1.48 1.95
CA ILE A 78 -1.70 1.79 1.12
C ILE A 78 -2.42 0.48 0.77
N GLY A 79 -3.72 0.42 1.07
CA GLY A 79 -4.61 -0.68 0.69
C GLY A 79 -5.28 -0.43 -0.66
N GLY A 80 -5.44 -1.46 -1.49
CA GLY A 80 -6.22 -1.40 -2.74
C GLY A 80 -7.19 -2.57 -2.90
N GLY A 81 -8.46 -2.31 -3.23
CA GLY A 81 -9.51 -3.34 -3.29
C GLY A 81 -10.88 -2.76 -3.58
N THR A 82 -11.78 -3.55 -4.19
CA THR A 82 -13.10 -3.06 -4.64
C THR A 82 -14.01 -2.57 -3.51
N GLN A 83 -13.81 -3.06 -2.29
CA GLN A 83 -14.60 -2.73 -1.10
C GLN A 83 -13.83 -1.86 -0.10
N LEU A 84 -12.79 -1.15 -0.55
CA LEU A 84 -12.07 -0.20 0.32
C LEU A 84 -12.76 1.17 0.35
N SER A 85 -12.90 1.70 1.57
CA SER A 85 -13.42 3.03 1.88
C SER A 85 -12.47 3.75 2.85
N ASP A 86 -12.64 5.06 3.01
CA ASP A 86 -11.87 5.85 3.98
C ASP A 86 -12.04 5.35 5.43
N GLU A 87 -13.18 4.76 5.78
CA GLU A 87 -13.40 4.15 7.10
C GLU A 87 -12.40 3.02 7.38
N ILE A 88 -12.06 2.24 6.35
CA ILE A 88 -11.09 1.13 6.49
C ILE A 88 -9.67 1.67 6.72
N LYS A 89 -9.36 2.86 6.18
CA LYS A 89 -8.07 3.51 6.40
C LYS A 89 -7.86 3.75 7.89
N ASP A 90 -8.82 4.42 8.53
CA ASP A 90 -8.73 4.76 9.95
C ASP A 90 -8.79 3.52 10.84
N GLU A 91 -9.69 2.57 10.53
CA GLU A 91 -9.81 1.33 11.28
C GLU A 91 -8.54 0.46 11.23
N CYS A 92 -7.86 0.44 10.08
CA CYS A 92 -6.66 -0.39 9.88
C CYS A 92 -5.35 0.32 10.23
N GLY A 93 -5.39 1.63 10.48
CA GLY A 93 -4.19 2.45 10.73
C GLY A 93 -3.26 2.58 9.52
N ILE A 94 -3.80 2.45 8.30
CA ILE A 94 -3.05 2.62 7.05
C ILE A 94 -3.13 4.07 6.56
N ASP A 95 -2.31 4.45 5.58
CA ASP A 95 -2.22 5.84 5.11
C ASP A 95 -3.27 6.18 4.05
N ALA A 96 -3.68 5.20 3.24
CA ALA A 96 -4.77 5.35 2.27
C ALA A 96 -5.43 4.00 1.92
N ALA A 97 -6.68 4.08 1.48
CA ALA A 97 -7.47 2.95 1.01
C ALA A 97 -8.11 3.31 -0.35
N PHE A 98 -7.75 2.56 -1.40
CA PHE A 98 -8.20 2.83 -2.76
C PHE A 98 -9.22 1.79 -3.25
N GLY A 99 -10.40 2.29 -3.62
CA GLY A 99 -11.59 1.54 -4.01
C GLY A 99 -11.69 1.21 -5.50
N ARG A 100 -12.93 0.93 -5.93
CA ARG A 100 -13.26 0.73 -7.35
C ARG A 100 -13.09 2.05 -8.13
N GLY A 101 -12.52 1.97 -9.34
CA GLY A 101 -12.35 3.14 -10.22
C GLY A 101 -11.07 3.94 -10.00
N THR A 102 -10.25 3.59 -9.00
CA THR A 102 -8.94 4.19 -8.78
C THR A 102 -8.00 3.91 -9.95
N LYS A 103 -7.29 4.95 -10.40
CA LYS A 103 -6.26 4.87 -11.43
C LYS A 103 -4.86 4.98 -10.83
N GLY A 104 -3.85 4.53 -11.57
CA GLY A 104 -2.44 4.63 -11.14
C GLY A 104 -2.01 6.05 -10.78
N ILE A 105 -2.56 7.06 -11.46
CA ILE A 105 -2.28 8.48 -11.20
C ILE A 105 -2.78 8.95 -9.82
N ASP A 106 -3.91 8.43 -9.34
CA ASP A 106 -4.46 8.81 -8.04
C ASP A 106 -3.53 8.33 -6.92
N VAL A 107 -3.05 7.09 -7.07
CA VAL A 107 -2.10 6.46 -6.15
C VAL A 107 -0.75 7.19 -6.19
N ALA A 108 -0.21 7.47 -7.39
CA ALA A 108 1.05 8.18 -7.55
C ALA A 108 0.99 9.59 -6.94
N SER A 109 -0.08 10.34 -7.21
CA SER A 109 -0.31 11.69 -6.69
C SER A 109 -0.36 11.69 -5.16
N PHE A 110 -1.09 10.74 -4.56
CA PHE A 110 -1.14 10.57 -3.11
C PHE A 110 0.23 10.29 -2.52
N ILE A 111 0.98 9.34 -3.09
CA ILE A 111 2.32 8.99 -2.61
C ILE A 111 3.26 10.20 -2.64
N ILE A 112 3.33 10.91 -3.76
CA ILE A 112 4.22 12.08 -3.92
C ILE A 112 3.86 13.15 -2.89
N ARG A 113 2.57 13.49 -2.75
CA ARG A 113 2.11 14.48 -1.77
C ARG A 113 2.52 14.09 -0.35
N LYS A 114 2.27 12.84 0.06
CA LYS A 114 2.61 12.36 1.40
C LYS A 114 4.11 12.32 1.67
N LEU A 115 4.92 11.92 0.69
CA LEU A 115 6.37 11.93 0.83
C LEU A 115 6.91 13.37 0.94
N LEU A 116 6.35 14.31 0.18
CA LEU A 116 6.72 15.73 0.29
C LEU A 116 6.33 16.33 1.64
N GLU A 117 5.14 16.00 2.18
CA GLU A 117 4.73 16.41 3.52
C GLU A 117 5.68 15.88 4.60
N ARG A 118 6.13 14.63 4.48
CA ARG A 118 7.06 14.00 5.43
C ARG A 118 8.50 14.52 5.32
N ASN A 119 8.93 14.98 4.15
CA ASN A 119 10.28 15.53 3.93
C ASN A 119 10.38 17.04 4.24
N LYS A 120 9.29 17.71 4.62
CA LYS A 120 9.28 19.17 4.80
C LYS A 120 9.88 19.67 6.13
N TYR A 121 10.52 18.82 6.93
CA TYR A 121 11.15 19.19 8.20
C TYR A 121 12.43 18.39 8.42
#